data_AF-E1YMV3-F1
#
_entry.id   AF-E1YMV3-F1
#
_cell.length_a   1.000
_cell.length_b   1.000
_cell.length_c   1.000
_cell.angle_alpha   90.00
_cell.angle_beta   90.00
_cell.angle_gamma   90.00
#
_symmetry.space_group_name_H-M   'P 1'
#
loop_
_entity.id
_entity.type
_entity.pdbx_description
1 polymer ?
#
loop_
_entity_poly.entity_id
_entity_poly.type
_entity_poly.pdbx_seq_one_letter_code
_entity_poly.pdbx_strand_id
1 'polypeptide(L)' 'MLEKRHYLYMGFMCHQSVEKMLKAIYVAKFGLVPPYIHKLDKLIELTGLKNAVSEDQYDLIDELIPLNIQARYPA' A
#
# COMPACT_ATOMS: atom_id res chain seq x y z
N MET A 1 -5.76 -7.46 17.01
CA MET A 1 -6.32 -6.12 16.74
C MET A 1 -7.68 -6.20 16.07
N LEU A 2 -7.87 -7.12 15.11
CA LEU A 2 -9.17 -7.41 14.50
C LEU A 2 -10.24 -7.85 15.53
N GLU A 3 -9.92 -8.83 16.38
CA GLU A 3 -10.82 -9.30 17.46
C GLU A 3 -11.13 -8.18 18.49
N LYS A 4 -10.18 -7.26 18.67
CA LYS A 4 -10.34 -6.07 19.52
C LYS A 4 -11.08 -4.93 18.80
N ARG A 5 -11.57 -5.16 17.58
CA ARG A 5 -12.33 -4.19 16.76
C ARG A 5 -11.58 -2.90 16.42
N HIS A 6 -10.25 -2.94 16.41
CA HIS A 6 -9.41 -1.79 16.03
C HIS A 6 -9.28 -1.69 14.50
N TYR A 7 -10.40 -1.45 13.81
CA TYR A 7 -10.48 -1.58 12.35
C TYR A 7 -9.64 -0.54 11.59
N LEU A 8 -9.58 0.71 12.06
CA LEU A 8 -8.72 1.74 11.45
C LEU A 8 -7.24 1.32 11.48
N TYR A 9 -6.77 0.81 12.62
CA TYR A 9 -5.41 0.29 12.74
C TYR A 9 -5.18 -0.91 11.83
N MET A 10 -6.16 -1.80 11.68
CA MET A 10 -6.08 -2.91 10.74
C MET A 10 -5.95 -2.41 9.29
N GLY A 11 -6.73 -1.39 8.91
CA GLY A 11 -6.63 -0.75 7.60
C GLY A 11 -5.25 -0.13 7.34
N PHE A 12 -4.69 0.56 8.33
CA PHE A 12 -3.30 1.04 8.28
C PHE A 12 -2.29 -0.10 8.07
N MET A 13 -2.48 -1.23 8.74
CA MET A 13 -1.61 -2.40 8.57
C MET A 13 -1.74 -3.06 7.20
N CYS A 14 -2.94 -3.10 6.62
CA CYS A 14 -3.14 -3.53 5.24
C CYS A 14 -2.37 -2.61 4.27
N HIS A 15 -2.49 -1.28 4.42
CA HIS A 15 -1.72 -0.32 3.64
C HIS A 15 -0.21 -0.58 3.74
N GLN A 16 0.32 -0.71 4.96
CA GLN A 16 1.76 -0.94 5.18
C GLN A 16 2.22 -2.26 4.55
N SER A 17 1.41 -3.33 4.65
CA SER A 17 1.76 -4.64 4.08
C SER A 17 1.89 -4.57 2.56
N VAL A 18 0.95 -3.91 1.89
CA VAL A 18 0.99 -3.70 0.43
C VAL A 18 2.17 -2.81 0.04
N GLU A 19 2.43 -1.72 0.78
CA GLU A 19 3.58 -0.84 0.53
C GLU A 19 4.90 -1.61 0.57
N LYS A 20 5.10 -2.45 1.61
CA LYS A 20 6.33 -3.24 1.76
C LYS A 20 6.48 -4.27 0.66
N MET A 21 5.39 -4.92 0.24
CA MET A 21 5.41 -5.85 -0.89
C MET A 21 5.84 -5.15 -2.18
N LEU A 22 5.25 -4.01 -2.52
CA LEU A 22 5.61 -3.26 -3.73
C LEU A 22 7.06 -2.76 -3.68
N LYS A 23 7.52 -2.27 -2.51
CA LYS A 23 8.91 -1.87 -2.30
C LYS A 23 9.88 -3.05 -2.41
N ALA A 24 9.52 -4.23 -1.93
CA ALA A 24 10.31 -5.44 -2.09
C ALA A 24 10.41 -5.86 -3.57
N ILE A 25 9.31 -5.80 -4.32
CA ILE A 25 9.30 -6.06 -5.77
C ILE A 25 10.21 -5.06 -6.50
N TYR A 26 10.17 -3.78 -6.13
CA TYR A 26 11.05 -2.77 -6.70
C TYR A 26 12.53 -3.12 -6.47
N VAL A 27 12.92 -3.45 -5.23
CA VAL A 27 14.30 -3.88 -4.91
C VAL A 27 14.68 -5.12 -5.70
N ALA A 28 13.80 -6.13 -5.75
CA ALA A 28 14.08 -7.38 -6.46
C ALA A 28 14.26 -7.18 -7.97
N LYS A 29 13.52 -6.24 -8.57
CA LYS A 29 13.54 -5.97 -10.01
C LYS A 29 14.70 -5.06 -10.43
N PHE A 30 15.02 -4.05 -9.62
CA PHE A 30 15.96 -3.00 -10.01
C PHE A 30 17.28 -3.01 -9.24
N GLY A 31 17.35 -3.71 -8.10
CA GLY A 31 18.52 -3.68 -7.21
C GLY A 31 18.77 -2.31 -6.55
N LEU A 32 17.79 -1.40 -6.62
CA LEU A 32 17.88 -0.05 -6.09
C LEU A 32 17.01 0.12 -4.85
N VAL A 33 17.37 1.11 -4.02
CA VAL A 33 16.52 1.53 -2.90
C VAL A 33 15.24 2.15 -3.48
N PRO A 34 14.05 1.71 -3.05
CA PRO A 34 12.79 2.26 -3.53
C PRO A 34 12.59 3.69 -3.01
N PRO A 35 11.86 4.54 -3.73
CA PRO A 35 11.62 5.92 -3.31
C PRO A 35 10.90 5.98 -1.96
N TYR A 36 11.19 7.03 -1.20
CA TYR A 36 10.57 7.31 0.09
C TYR A 36 9.18 7.94 -0.08
N ILE A 37 8.26 7.14 -0.63
CA ILE A 37 6.86 7.50 -0.85
C ILE A 37 5.94 6.42 -0.26
N HIS A 38 4.70 6.79 0.04
CA HIS A 38 3.64 5.92 0.58
C HIS A 38 2.44 5.76 -0.37
N LYS A 39 2.53 6.36 -1.57
CA LYS A 39 1.48 6.30 -2.58
C LYS A 39 1.54 4.95 -3.31
N LEU A 40 0.55 4.09 -3.03
CA LEU A 40 0.52 2.71 -3.51
C LEU A 40 0.36 2.62 -5.04
N ASP A 41 -0.53 3.43 -5.61
CA ASP A 41 -0.69 3.66 -7.05
C ASP A 41 0.66 3.97 -7.72
N LYS A 42 1.44 4.89 -7.14
CA LYS A 42 2.74 5.26 -7.70
C LYS A 42 3.76 4.13 -7.60
N LEU A 43 3.74 3.35 -6.53
CA LEU A 43 4.61 2.19 -6.37
C LEU A 43 4.25 1.06 -7.36
N ILE A 44 2.97 0.86 -7.69
CA ILE A 44 2.52 -0.06 -8.75
C ILE A 44 3.08 0.36 -10.11
N GLU A 45 3.02 1.65 -10.44
CA GLU A 45 3.60 2.17 -11.68
C GLU A 45 5.11 1.93 -11.74
N LEU A 46 5.83 2.25 -10.67
CA LEU A 46 7.30 2.12 -10.60
C LEU A 46 7.78 0.67 -10.67
N THR A 47 6.98 -0.28 -10.19
CA THR A 47 7.28 -1.72 -10.31
C THR A 47 6.94 -2.26 -11.71
N GLY A 48 6.22 -1.49 -12.54
CA GLY A 48 5.74 -1.91 -13.85
C GLY A 48 4.62 -2.94 -13.76
N LEU A 49 3.85 -2.95 -12.67
CA LEU A 49 2.76 -3.89 -12.42
C LEU A 49 1.40 -3.39 -12.88
N LYS A 50 1.32 -2.17 -13.45
CA LYS A 50 0.05 -1.53 -13.83
C LYS A 50 -0.92 -2.43 -14.62
N ASN A 51 -0.41 -3.25 -15.55
CA ASN A 51 -1.23 -4.14 -16.37
C ASN A 51 -1.47 -5.53 -15.74
N ALA A 52 -0.82 -5.83 -14.62
CA ALA A 52 -0.96 -7.09 -13.90
C ALA A 52 -1.93 -6.98 -12.70
N VAL A 53 -2.25 -5.75 -12.28
CA VAL A 53 -3.23 -5.46 -11.24
C VAL A 53 -4.62 -5.41 -11.85
N SER A 54 -5.57 -6.16 -11.30
CA SER A 54 -6.97 -6.14 -11.75
C SER A 54 -7.71 -4.91 -11.24
N GLU A 55 -8.87 -4.58 -11.82
CA GLU A 55 -9.73 -3.48 -11.35
C GLU A 55 -10.10 -3.64 -9.87
N ASP A 56 -10.57 -4.82 -9.44
CA ASP A 56 -10.87 -5.08 -8.02
C ASP A 56 -9.68 -4.84 -7.08
N GLN A 57 -8.46 -5.07 -7.56
CA GLN A 57 -7.26 -4.80 -6.78
C GLN A 57 -6.95 -3.30 -6.75
N TYR A 58 -7.20 -2.58 -7.84
CA TYR A 58 -7.11 -1.12 -7.86
C TYR A 58 -8.12 -0.46 -6.92
N ASP A 59 -9.36 -0.94 -6.90
CA ASP A 59 -10.38 -0.46 -5.95
C ASP A 59 -9.92 -0.64 -4.50
N LEU A 60 -9.37 -1.82 -4.16
CA LEU A 60 -8.77 -2.06 -2.84
C LEU A 60 -7.61 -1.10 -2.55
N ILE A 61 -6.75 -0.83 -3.54
CA ILE A 61 -5.61 0.10 -3.36
C ILE A 61 -6.12 1.52 -3.06
N ASP A 62 -7.15 1.98 -3.76
CA ASP A 62 -7.75 3.29 -3.56
C ASP A 62 -8.37 3.43 -2.16
N GLU A 63 -9.00 2.37 -1.64
CA GLU A 63 -9.47 2.32 -0.25
C GLU A 63 -8.33 2.39 0.78
N LEU A 64 -7.18 1.77 0.49
CA LEU A 64 -6.05 1.68 1.40
C LEU A 64 -5.20 2.96 1.44
N ILE A 65 -5.11 3.74 0.36
CA ILE A 65 -4.30 4.96 0.27
C ILE A 65 -4.57 5.95 1.43
N PRO A 66 -5.82 6.38 1.72
CA PRO A 66 -6.08 7.36 2.77
C PRO A 66 -5.74 6.84 4.17
N LEU A 67 -5.82 5.52 4.38
CA LEU A 67 -5.58 4.87 5.68
C LEU A 67 -4.14 4.98 6.14
N ASN A 68 -3.19 5.34 5.27
CA ASN A 68 -1.85 5.67 5.72
C ASN A 68 -1.84 6.84 6.71
N ILE A 69 -2.68 7.86 6.52
CA ILE A 69 -2.70 9.06 7.36
C ILE A 69 -3.92 9.04 8.28
N GLN A 70 -5.11 8.89 7.72
CA GLN A 70 -6.38 9.09 8.43
C GLN A 70 -6.61 8.07 9.56
N ALA A 71 -6.04 6.86 9.44
CA ALA A 71 -6.20 5.85 10.50
C ALA A 71 -5.36 6.14 11.76
N ARG A 72 -4.42 7.10 11.69
CA ARG A 72 -3.46 7.40 12.77
C ARG A 72 -3.68 8.77 13.39
N TYR A 73 -4.26 9.70 12.65
CA TYR A 73 -4.45 11.08 13.08
C TYR A 73 -5.94 11.41 13.09
N PRO A 74 -6.51 11.76 14.26
CA PRO A 74 -7.86 12.31 14.33
C PRO A 74 -7.98 13.54 13.43
N ALA A 75 -9.14 13.72 12.82
CA ALA A 75 -9.49 14.92 12.06
C ALA A 75 -9.68 16.15 12.98
#